data_AF-A0A972ZQB5-F1
#
_entry.id   AF-A0A972ZQB5-F1
#
_cell.length_a   1.000
_cell.length_b   1.000
_cell.length_c   1.000
_cell.angle_alpha   90.00
_cell.angle_beta   90.00
_cell.angle_gamma   90.00
#
_symmetry.space_group_name_H-M   'P 1'
#
loop_
_entity.id
_entity.type
_entity.pdbx_description
1 polymer ?
#
loop_
_entity_poly.entity_id
_entity_poly.type
_entity_poly.pdbx_seq_one_letter_code
_entity_poly.pdbx_strand_id
1 'polypeptide(L)'
;MSVNYSDFKKSFEETLKSVFYERADINEFSLNRGLPPLVMREIMANSPLSVSIPKEYGGRGLIVKECIGIISAAAYESLPLSLMFGINVALFLEPVAKYANKSVKHNIFKRFLENQNMGGLMITEPGYGSDALNMETSHSKEKGIYQIQGIKHWQGLTGMADYWLITSRQKDNKGGLKRDIDFFICDVTQKNQKVVVEEYFDNLGLYMIPYGTNKLNLQIPEEFKLEPESTGIKMMLDILHHSRMQFPAMGLGFVKRMLDESLKQCKNRMIGGKSLLSFDQVQYQISKIQSAFTVCSAMCFRSNINSGVEHDLSLSGIEANGMKSYVTDLMQESAQTLVQLSGAKGYRLSHIGGRGIVDSRAFQIFKGSNEMLYTQISEAVIKLMKKKNELNLFKFLNNFDLTAKFSEFIKKEINFSIAEIIPQRKLVDLGKALGKIISAGYVIDLAEKRFRKDLIDNCLTTLRHDVVELISSYNFKNSIRSIEDYEEG
;
A
#
# COMPACT_ATOMS: atom_id res chain seq x y z
N MET A 1 -11.80 11.14 23.04
CA MET A 1 -13.04 10.41 22.67
C MET A 1 -13.38 9.39 23.74
N SER A 2 -14.65 9.29 24.17
CA SER A 2 -15.12 8.41 25.26
C SER A 2 -15.61 7.04 24.81
N VAL A 3 -15.75 6.80 23.50
CA VAL A 3 -16.30 5.54 22.95
C VAL A 3 -15.18 4.50 22.75
N ASN A 4 -15.40 3.29 23.26
CA ASN A 4 -14.51 2.16 23.05
C ASN A 4 -14.38 1.85 21.54
N TYR A 5 -13.20 1.40 21.11
CA TYR A 5 -12.91 1.10 19.71
C TYR A 5 -13.89 0.14 19.05
N SER A 6 -14.36 -0.88 19.77
CA SER A 6 -15.31 -1.85 19.19
C SER A 6 -16.60 -1.17 18.72
N ASP A 7 -17.16 -0.29 19.55
CA ASP A 7 -18.39 0.43 19.23
C ASP A 7 -18.14 1.51 18.17
N PHE A 8 -17.00 2.18 18.23
CA PHE A 8 -16.56 3.14 17.21
C PHE A 8 -16.46 2.49 15.83
N LYS A 9 -15.77 1.35 15.72
CA LYS A 9 -15.64 0.61 14.46
C LYS A 9 -16.99 0.11 13.96
N LYS A 10 -17.84 -0.39 14.85
CA LYS A 10 -19.20 -0.83 14.48
C LYS A 10 -20.05 0.31 13.93
N SER A 11 -20.06 1.47 14.59
CA SER A 11 -20.75 2.68 14.12
C SER A 11 -20.24 3.11 12.73
N PHE A 12 -18.93 3.03 12.52
CA PHE A 12 -18.33 3.32 11.22
C PHE A 12 -18.77 2.34 10.13
N GLU A 13 -18.77 1.03 10.40
CA GLU A 13 -19.24 -0.01 9.48
C GLU A 13 -20.74 0.15 9.15
N GLU A 14 -21.58 0.46 10.15
CA GLU A 14 -23.00 0.74 9.97
C GLU A 14 -23.23 2.00 9.10
N THR A 15 -22.40 3.03 9.30
CA THR A 15 -22.44 4.24 8.46
C THR A 15 -22.10 3.90 7.02
N LEU A 16 -21.00 3.17 6.76
CA LEU A 16 -20.61 2.76 5.40
C LEU A 16 -21.74 1.97 4.73
N LYS A 17 -22.34 1.03 5.44
CA LYS A 17 -23.45 0.23 4.91
C LYS A 17 -24.65 1.12 4.54
N SER A 18 -25.03 2.05 5.40
CA SER A 18 -26.18 2.91 5.15
C SER A 18 -25.95 3.83 3.94
N VAL A 19 -24.79 4.49 3.87
CA VAL A 19 -24.52 5.46 2.80
C VAL A 19 -24.22 4.81 1.45
N PHE A 20 -23.73 3.58 1.41
CA PHE A 20 -23.40 2.90 0.14
C PHE A 20 -24.49 2.01 -0.43
N TYR A 21 -25.46 1.57 0.39
CA TYR A 21 -26.49 0.62 -0.05
C TYR A 21 -27.92 1.02 0.29
N GLU A 22 -28.16 1.86 1.30
CA GLU A 22 -29.52 2.24 1.73
C GLU A 22 -29.90 3.64 1.22
N ARG A 23 -28.97 4.60 1.31
CA ARG A 23 -29.17 6.00 0.89
C ARG A 23 -28.65 6.29 -0.52
N ALA A 24 -27.74 5.46 -1.02
CA ALA A 24 -27.21 5.51 -2.38
C ALA A 24 -26.88 4.08 -2.85
N ASP A 25 -26.46 3.93 -4.11
CA ASP A 25 -25.93 2.68 -4.66
C ASP A 25 -24.48 2.87 -5.14
N ILE A 26 -23.55 2.23 -4.43
CA ILE A 26 -22.13 2.22 -4.77
C ILE A 26 -21.85 1.72 -6.19
N ASN A 27 -22.66 0.81 -6.74
CA ASN A 27 -22.46 0.29 -8.09
C ASN A 27 -22.84 1.31 -9.18
N GLU A 28 -23.66 2.31 -8.84
CA GLU A 28 -24.03 3.41 -9.74
C GLU A 28 -23.09 4.59 -9.59
N PHE A 29 -22.91 5.12 -8.37
CA PHE A 29 -22.10 6.33 -8.22
C PHE A 29 -20.61 6.10 -8.47
N SER A 30 -20.09 4.88 -8.28
CA SER A 30 -18.68 4.56 -8.57
C SER A 30 -18.35 4.57 -10.07
N LEU A 31 -19.35 4.69 -10.95
CA LEU A 31 -19.13 4.90 -12.38
C LEU A 31 -18.74 6.35 -12.70
N ASN A 32 -18.93 7.26 -11.75
CA ASN A 32 -18.62 8.67 -11.89
C ASN A 32 -17.39 9.04 -11.04
N ARG A 33 -16.71 10.13 -11.43
CA ARG A 33 -15.59 10.67 -10.68
C ARG A 33 -16.07 11.36 -9.39
N GLY A 34 -15.30 11.19 -8.33
CA GLY A 34 -15.59 11.72 -7.01
C GLY A 34 -16.51 10.83 -6.17
N LEU A 35 -16.57 11.13 -4.87
CA LEU A 35 -17.56 10.57 -3.96
C LEU A 35 -18.68 11.60 -3.78
N PRO A 36 -19.97 11.22 -3.78
CA PRO A 36 -21.05 12.17 -3.55
C PRO A 36 -20.84 12.96 -2.24
N PRO A 37 -20.97 14.30 -2.24
CA PRO A 37 -20.61 15.12 -1.08
C PRO A 37 -21.31 14.72 0.23
N LEU A 38 -22.59 14.33 0.16
CA LEU A 38 -23.34 13.86 1.34
C LEU A 38 -22.79 12.54 1.88
N VAL A 39 -22.43 11.60 1.00
CA VAL A 39 -21.82 10.32 1.38
C VAL A 39 -20.47 10.58 2.07
N MET A 40 -19.62 11.42 1.47
CA MET A 40 -18.34 11.81 2.08
C MET A 40 -18.51 12.44 3.46
N ARG A 41 -19.44 13.39 3.58
CA ARG A 41 -19.70 14.11 4.84
C ARG A 41 -20.14 13.19 5.97
N GLU A 42 -21.03 12.22 5.69
CA GLU A 42 -21.52 11.27 6.70
C GLU A 42 -20.43 10.28 7.14
N ILE A 43 -19.61 9.80 6.20
CA ILE A 43 -18.46 8.95 6.50
C ILE A 43 -17.47 9.71 7.39
N MET A 44 -17.12 10.94 7.02
CA MET A 44 -16.17 11.76 7.76
C MET A 44 -16.71 12.28 9.10
N ALA A 45 -18.03 12.33 9.28
CA ALA A 45 -18.66 12.69 10.56
C ALA A 45 -18.39 11.66 11.67
N ASN A 46 -18.06 10.41 11.32
CA ASN A 46 -17.56 9.42 12.28
C ASN A 46 -16.08 9.65 12.68
N SER A 47 -15.40 10.66 12.12
CA SER A 47 -13.99 10.95 12.37
C SER A 47 -13.06 9.73 12.22
N PRO A 48 -13.11 8.97 11.11
CA PRO A 48 -12.32 7.74 10.94
C PRO A 48 -10.82 7.98 11.07
N LEU A 49 -10.33 9.15 10.66
CA LEU A 49 -8.92 9.53 10.74
C LEU A 49 -8.40 9.76 12.17
N SER A 50 -9.29 9.81 13.17
CA SER A 50 -8.90 9.97 14.58
C SER A 50 -8.04 8.82 15.12
N VAL A 51 -8.08 7.64 14.47
CA VAL A 51 -7.21 6.49 14.80
C VAL A 51 -5.73 6.82 14.69
N SER A 52 -5.37 7.76 13.81
CA SER A 52 -3.98 8.17 13.53
C SER A 52 -3.63 9.54 14.12
N ILE A 53 -4.35 9.97 15.15
CA ILE A 53 -4.06 11.19 15.88
C ILE A 53 -3.67 10.82 17.33
N PRO A 54 -2.58 11.38 17.89
CA PRO A 54 -2.19 11.11 19.28
C PRO A 54 -3.30 11.47 20.28
N LYS A 55 -3.37 10.74 21.41
CA LYS A 55 -4.39 10.99 22.46
C LYS A 55 -4.30 12.39 23.04
N GLU A 56 -3.10 12.94 23.17
CA GLU A 56 -2.86 14.30 23.68
C GLU A 56 -3.47 15.41 22.80
N TYR A 57 -3.78 15.12 21.53
CA TYR A 57 -4.48 16.03 20.61
C TYR A 57 -5.94 15.63 20.39
N GLY A 58 -6.52 14.79 21.26
CA GLY A 58 -7.93 14.38 21.20
C GLY A 58 -8.23 13.16 20.32
N GLY A 59 -7.21 12.58 19.66
CA GLY A 59 -7.32 11.38 18.85
C GLY A 59 -7.38 10.08 19.67
N ARG A 60 -7.25 8.94 18.97
CA ARG A 60 -7.34 7.60 19.57
C ARG A 60 -5.98 6.98 19.89
N GLY A 61 -4.89 7.62 19.49
CA GLY A 61 -3.55 7.31 19.98
C GLY A 61 -2.67 6.51 19.05
N LEU A 62 -2.89 6.55 17.73
CA LEU A 62 -2.02 5.90 16.74
C LEU A 62 -1.86 4.39 16.96
N ILE A 63 -2.91 3.73 17.48
CA ILE A 63 -2.88 2.30 17.73
C ILE A 63 -3.00 1.59 16.37
N VAL A 64 -1.94 0.90 15.95
CA VAL A 64 -1.86 0.25 14.63
C VAL A 64 -3.06 -0.67 14.36
N LYS A 65 -3.51 -1.43 15.36
CA LYS A 65 -4.72 -2.27 15.27
C LYS A 65 -5.98 -1.48 14.89
N GLU A 66 -6.13 -0.26 15.42
CA GLU A 66 -7.27 0.60 15.13
C GLU A 66 -7.18 1.18 13.72
N CYS A 67 -5.99 1.59 13.28
CA CYS A 67 -5.72 2.00 11.89
C CYS A 67 -6.08 0.86 10.90
N ILE A 68 -5.58 -0.35 11.16
CA ILE A 68 -5.85 -1.54 10.33
C ILE A 68 -7.36 -1.80 10.22
N GLY A 69 -8.09 -1.74 11.33
CA GLY A 69 -9.51 -2.08 11.31
C GLY A 69 -10.39 -1.06 10.58
N ILE A 70 -10.08 0.23 10.65
CA ILE A 70 -10.79 1.26 9.88
C ILE A 70 -10.47 1.16 8.38
N ILE A 71 -9.19 1.01 8.03
CA ILE A 71 -8.76 0.87 6.64
C ILE A 71 -9.35 -0.41 6.02
N SER A 72 -9.36 -1.52 6.74
CA SER A 72 -9.94 -2.79 6.28
C SER A 72 -11.46 -2.73 6.15
N ALA A 73 -12.16 -2.10 7.09
CA ALA A 73 -13.61 -1.89 6.98
C ALA A 73 -13.95 -1.06 5.74
N ALA A 74 -13.20 0.03 5.48
CA ALA A 74 -13.37 0.82 4.27
C ALA A 74 -13.07 0.00 3.00
N ALA A 75 -12.01 -0.81 2.99
CA ALA A 75 -11.62 -1.60 1.81
C ALA A 75 -12.60 -2.72 1.46
N TYR A 76 -13.33 -3.24 2.43
CA TYR A 76 -14.40 -4.19 2.17
C TYR A 76 -15.49 -3.58 1.29
N GLU A 77 -15.76 -2.29 1.49
CA GLU A 77 -16.83 -1.59 0.79
C GLU A 77 -16.36 -0.84 -0.45
N SER A 78 -15.25 -0.11 -0.35
CA SER A 78 -14.67 0.72 -1.40
C SER A 78 -13.15 0.79 -1.27
N LEU A 79 -12.45 0.17 -2.22
CA LEU A 79 -10.99 0.26 -2.31
C LEU A 79 -10.47 1.71 -2.44
N PRO A 80 -11.06 2.61 -3.27
CA PRO A 80 -10.60 4.00 -3.31
C PRO A 80 -10.86 4.77 -2.01
N LEU A 81 -11.94 4.52 -1.29
CA LEU A 81 -12.14 5.14 0.04
C LEU A 81 -11.06 4.66 1.03
N SER A 82 -10.74 3.37 1.02
CA SER A 82 -9.67 2.82 1.84
C SER A 82 -8.31 3.44 1.52
N LEU A 83 -7.99 3.62 0.23
CA LEU A 83 -6.77 4.30 -0.20
C LEU A 83 -6.73 5.76 0.28
N MET A 84 -7.85 6.48 0.21
CA MET A 84 -7.96 7.85 0.73
C MET A 84 -7.60 7.89 2.22
N PHE A 85 -8.13 6.97 3.04
CA PHE A 85 -7.73 6.88 4.44
C PHE A 85 -6.27 6.50 4.61
N GLY A 86 -5.74 5.53 3.86
CA GLY A 86 -4.33 5.18 3.97
C GLY A 86 -3.35 6.28 3.55
N ILE A 87 -3.74 7.17 2.63
CA ILE A 87 -2.98 8.40 2.31
C ILE A 87 -2.97 9.32 3.53
N ASN A 88 -4.14 9.64 4.07
CA ASN A 88 -4.26 10.53 5.23
C ASN A 88 -3.54 9.98 6.47
N VAL A 89 -3.71 8.70 6.78
CA VAL A 89 -3.14 8.01 7.93
C VAL A 89 -1.62 7.93 7.81
N ALA A 90 -1.13 7.14 6.86
CA ALA A 90 0.27 6.73 6.85
C ALA A 90 1.20 7.69 6.10
N LEU A 91 0.64 8.56 5.23
CA LEU A 91 1.46 9.52 4.46
C LEU A 91 1.31 10.97 4.91
N PHE A 92 0.42 11.26 5.86
CA PHE A 92 0.26 12.61 6.39
C PHE A 92 0.24 12.65 7.91
N LEU A 93 -0.77 12.06 8.56
CA LEU A 93 -0.98 12.17 10.00
C LEU A 93 0.13 11.52 10.83
N GLU A 94 0.56 10.31 10.47
CA GLU A 94 1.67 9.63 11.14
C GLU A 94 3.01 10.37 10.98
N PRO A 95 3.42 10.80 9.76
CA PRO A 95 4.60 11.64 9.62
C PRO A 95 4.52 12.97 10.38
N VAL A 96 3.35 13.63 10.41
CA VAL A 96 3.15 14.86 11.22
C VAL A 96 3.29 14.55 12.71
N ALA A 97 2.71 13.45 13.18
CA ALA A 97 2.82 13.03 14.57
C ALA A 97 4.28 12.76 14.97
N LYS A 98 5.05 12.12 14.08
CA LYS A 98 6.44 11.72 14.33
C LYS A 98 7.43 12.89 14.19
N TYR A 99 7.38 13.61 13.07
CA TYR A 99 8.46 14.49 12.63
C TYR A 99 8.12 15.99 12.61
N ALA A 100 6.86 16.40 12.76
CA ALA A 100 6.55 17.82 12.75
C ALA A 100 7.03 18.51 14.04
N ASN A 101 7.28 19.81 13.95
CA ASN A 101 7.53 20.62 15.14
C ASN A 101 6.30 20.61 16.05
N LYS A 102 6.50 20.55 17.37
CA LYS A 102 5.39 20.53 18.35
C LYS A 102 4.45 21.73 18.22
N SER A 103 4.97 22.89 17.82
CA SER A 103 4.20 24.13 17.68
C SER A 103 3.07 24.04 16.64
N VAL A 104 3.23 23.25 15.57
CA VAL A 104 2.23 23.15 14.49
C VAL A 104 1.23 22.00 14.69
N LYS A 105 1.59 20.96 15.45
CA LYS A 105 0.80 19.72 15.61
C LYS A 105 -0.63 19.97 16.08
N HIS A 106 -0.81 20.78 17.12
CA HIS A 106 -2.10 20.97 17.76
C HIS A 106 -3.16 21.49 16.78
N ASN A 107 -2.85 22.55 16.04
CA ASN A 107 -3.80 23.15 15.10
C ASN A 107 -4.14 22.21 13.94
N ILE A 108 -3.15 21.50 13.41
CA ILE A 108 -3.35 20.54 12.33
C ILE A 108 -4.29 19.42 12.79
N PHE A 109 -3.98 18.74 13.90
CA PHE A 109 -4.81 17.64 14.38
C PHE A 109 -6.22 18.07 14.77
N LYS A 110 -6.37 19.26 15.36
CA LYS A 110 -7.69 19.84 15.66
C LYS A 110 -8.53 19.99 14.39
N ARG A 111 -7.96 20.51 13.30
CA ARG A 111 -8.69 20.66 12.02
C ARG A 111 -9.07 19.33 11.39
N PHE A 112 -8.27 18.28 11.52
CA PHE A 112 -8.67 16.94 11.07
C PHE A 112 -9.86 16.38 11.87
N LEU A 113 -9.93 16.65 13.17
CA LEU A 113 -11.01 16.19 14.03
C LEU A 113 -12.30 17.00 13.84
N GLU A 114 -12.20 18.32 13.71
CA GLU A 114 -13.35 19.23 13.75
C GLU A 114 -13.87 19.63 12.37
N ASN A 115 -12.98 19.71 11.37
CA ASN A 115 -13.30 20.29 10.06
C ASN A 115 -13.25 19.27 8.92
N GLN A 116 -13.03 17.98 9.23
CA GLN A 116 -12.92 16.90 8.24
C GLN A 116 -11.81 17.12 7.21
N ASN A 117 -10.77 17.88 7.59
CA ASN A 117 -9.64 18.16 6.71
C ASN A 117 -8.95 16.88 6.23
N MET A 118 -8.35 16.96 5.04
CA MET A 118 -7.54 15.90 4.47
C MET A 118 -6.11 16.37 4.22
N GLY A 119 -5.21 15.40 4.21
CA GLY A 119 -3.80 15.57 3.92
C GLY A 119 -3.31 14.59 2.86
N GLY A 120 -2.18 14.92 2.25
CA GLY A 120 -1.49 14.05 1.30
C GLY A 120 0.01 14.24 1.33
N LEU A 121 0.70 13.49 0.47
CA LEU A 121 2.15 13.54 0.29
C LEU A 121 2.47 13.80 -1.18
N MET A 122 3.41 14.70 -1.44
CA MET A 122 3.88 15.07 -2.77
C MET A 122 5.34 14.69 -2.99
N ILE A 123 5.58 13.55 -3.65
CA ILE A 123 6.93 13.08 -4.02
C ILE A 123 7.15 13.16 -5.53
N THR A 124 6.35 12.41 -6.29
CA THR A 124 6.52 12.16 -7.72
C THR A 124 6.47 13.42 -8.60
N GLU A 125 7.36 13.49 -9.57
CA GLU A 125 7.49 14.59 -10.54
C GLU A 125 7.48 14.05 -11.97
N PRO A 126 7.11 14.89 -12.96
CA PRO A 126 7.38 14.57 -14.36
C PRO A 126 8.85 14.15 -14.55
N GLY A 127 9.08 12.95 -15.08
CA GLY A 127 10.43 12.38 -15.25
C GLY A 127 10.99 11.65 -14.02
N TYR A 128 10.45 11.85 -12.81
CA TYR A 128 10.97 11.28 -11.55
C TYR A 128 9.90 10.54 -10.75
N GLY A 129 9.64 9.30 -11.17
CA GLY A 129 8.80 8.35 -10.44
C GLY A 129 9.62 7.39 -9.57
N SER A 130 10.08 6.30 -10.18
CA SER A 130 10.95 5.33 -9.51
C SER A 130 12.28 5.93 -9.07
N ASP A 131 12.76 6.96 -9.77
CA ASP A 131 13.99 7.70 -9.46
C ASP A 131 13.72 8.96 -8.60
N ALA A 132 12.91 8.80 -7.57
CA ALA A 132 12.46 9.92 -6.72
C ALA A 132 13.61 10.68 -6.03
N LEU A 133 14.78 10.06 -5.84
CA LEU A 133 15.93 10.71 -5.22
C LEU A 133 16.55 11.81 -6.10
N ASN A 134 16.32 11.76 -7.40
CA ASN A 134 16.80 12.75 -8.36
C ASN A 134 15.76 13.82 -8.70
N MET A 135 14.69 13.95 -7.89
CA MET A 135 13.69 15.00 -8.04
C MET A 135 14.31 16.40 -8.21
N GLU A 136 13.59 17.29 -8.89
CA GLU A 136 14.01 18.65 -9.23
C GLU A 136 13.25 19.73 -8.45
N THR A 137 12.12 19.41 -7.80
CA THR A 137 11.48 20.36 -6.87
C THR A 137 12.49 20.80 -5.83
N SER A 138 12.64 22.11 -5.69
CA SER A 138 13.75 22.70 -4.98
C SER A 138 13.30 23.74 -3.98
N HIS A 139 14.15 24.02 -3.00
CA HIS A 139 13.90 25.09 -2.05
C HIS A 139 15.15 25.92 -1.73
N SER A 140 14.94 27.18 -1.39
CA SER A 140 15.91 28.05 -0.70
C SER A 140 15.30 28.56 0.60
N LYS A 141 16.13 29.06 1.52
CA LYS A 141 15.68 29.62 2.80
C LYS A 141 16.10 31.09 2.89
N GLU A 142 15.14 31.97 3.13
CA GLU A 142 15.35 33.41 3.32
C GLU A 142 14.53 33.90 4.51
N LYS A 143 15.20 34.54 5.49
CA LYS A 143 14.55 35.16 6.65
C LYS A 143 13.54 34.26 7.40
N GLY A 144 13.88 32.97 7.58
CA GLY A 144 13.02 32.01 8.27
C GLY A 144 11.87 31.45 7.42
N ILE A 145 11.84 31.75 6.12
CA ILE A 145 10.83 31.27 5.17
C ILE A 145 11.52 30.44 4.09
N TYR A 146 10.97 29.26 3.82
CA TYR A 146 11.38 28.39 2.72
C TYR A 146 10.59 28.75 1.46
N GLN A 147 11.31 29.05 0.38
CA GLN A 147 10.75 29.26 -0.96
C GLN A 147 10.84 27.95 -1.72
N ILE A 148 9.70 27.32 -2.04
CA ILE A 148 9.65 26.01 -2.71
C ILE A 148 9.07 26.17 -4.11
N GLN A 149 9.78 25.64 -5.11
CA GLN A 149 9.38 25.71 -6.52
C GLN A 149 9.57 24.36 -7.21
N GLY A 150 8.59 23.95 -8.01
CA GLY A 150 8.63 22.71 -8.78
C GLY A 150 7.28 22.30 -9.34
N ILE A 151 7.24 21.12 -9.95
CA ILE A 151 6.03 20.50 -10.50
C ILE A 151 5.93 19.08 -9.95
N LYS A 152 4.80 18.74 -9.34
CA LYS A 152 4.47 17.42 -8.82
C LYS A 152 3.33 16.83 -9.64
N HIS A 153 3.30 15.51 -9.83
CA HIS A 153 2.16 14.86 -10.48
C HIS A 153 1.80 13.51 -9.84
N TRP A 154 0.61 12.99 -10.13
CA TRP A 154 0.12 11.72 -9.56
C TRP A 154 -0.01 11.71 -8.04
N GLN A 155 -0.19 12.89 -7.43
CA GLN A 155 -0.44 13.00 -5.99
C GLN A 155 -1.92 12.71 -5.74
N GLY A 156 -2.21 11.59 -5.08
CA GLY A 156 -3.60 11.25 -4.75
C GLY A 156 -4.21 12.33 -3.86
N LEU A 157 -5.46 12.72 -4.15
CA LEU A 157 -6.18 13.85 -3.54
C LEU A 157 -5.77 15.22 -4.11
N THR A 158 -5.23 15.25 -5.34
CA THR A 158 -4.95 16.51 -6.07
C THR A 158 -6.18 17.41 -6.10
N GLY A 159 -6.04 18.66 -5.66
CA GLY A 159 -7.14 19.63 -5.58
C GLY A 159 -8.22 19.33 -4.52
N MET A 160 -8.05 18.26 -3.72
CA MET A 160 -9.00 17.84 -2.68
C MET A 160 -8.40 17.94 -1.27
N ALA A 161 -7.09 17.69 -1.11
CA ALA A 161 -6.44 17.78 0.20
C ALA A 161 -6.22 19.23 0.64
N ASP A 162 -6.45 19.49 1.93
CA ASP A 162 -6.19 20.78 2.59
C ASP A 162 -4.72 20.95 2.98
N TYR A 163 -4.04 19.83 3.21
CA TYR A 163 -2.64 19.82 3.61
C TYR A 163 -1.80 18.91 2.72
N TRP A 164 -0.54 19.30 2.52
CA TRP A 164 0.44 18.48 1.79
C TRP A 164 1.75 18.40 2.56
N LEU A 165 2.33 17.20 2.63
CA LEU A 165 3.76 17.04 2.86
C LEU A 165 4.47 17.14 1.51
N ILE A 166 5.28 18.17 1.33
CA ILE A 166 5.96 18.44 0.07
C ILE A 166 7.42 18.08 0.20
N THR A 167 7.91 17.23 -0.71
CA THR A 167 9.34 16.93 -0.80
C THR A 167 10.06 17.86 -1.75
N SER A 168 11.23 18.34 -1.35
CA SER A 168 12.11 19.16 -2.19
C SER A 168 13.57 19.04 -1.79
N ARG A 169 14.47 19.42 -2.68
CA ARG A 169 15.92 19.43 -2.43
C ARG A 169 16.43 20.85 -2.25
N GLN A 170 17.35 21.04 -1.31
CA GLN A 170 17.91 22.35 -1.04
C GLN A 170 18.80 22.81 -2.21
N LYS A 171 18.64 24.06 -2.66
CA LYS A 171 19.59 24.71 -3.56
C LYS A 171 20.90 25.02 -2.83
N ASP A 172 22.02 24.69 -3.45
CA ASP A 172 23.35 25.10 -2.98
C ASP A 172 23.69 26.53 -3.47
N ASN A 173 24.83 27.05 -3.01
CA ASN A 173 25.29 28.40 -3.34
C ASN A 173 25.61 28.59 -4.83
N LYS A 174 25.73 27.52 -5.60
CA LYS A 174 25.99 27.52 -7.05
C LYS A 174 24.72 27.26 -7.87
N GLY A 175 23.56 27.13 -7.21
CA GLY A 175 22.27 26.84 -7.85
C GLY A 175 22.02 25.35 -8.13
N GLY A 176 22.93 24.46 -7.75
CA GLY A 176 22.76 23.01 -7.83
C GLY A 176 21.83 22.48 -6.73
N LEU A 177 21.33 21.25 -6.89
CA LEU A 177 20.49 20.61 -5.87
C LEU A 177 21.30 19.66 -5.00
N LYS A 178 21.24 19.84 -3.68
CA LYS A 178 21.84 18.91 -2.72
C LYS A 178 21.23 17.53 -2.83
N ARG A 179 21.94 16.49 -2.40
CA ARG A 179 21.47 15.10 -2.49
C ARG A 179 20.30 14.78 -1.55
N ASP A 180 20.25 15.42 -0.38
CA ASP A 180 19.23 15.13 0.64
C ASP A 180 17.88 15.78 0.30
N ILE A 181 16.80 15.26 0.91
CA ILE A 181 15.41 15.63 0.62
C ILE A 181 14.74 16.17 1.89
N ASP A 182 14.25 17.40 1.85
CA ASP A 182 13.47 17.96 2.95
C ASP A 182 11.96 17.83 2.73
N PHE A 183 11.21 17.78 3.84
CA PHE A 183 9.75 17.69 3.85
C PHE A 183 9.16 18.93 4.52
N PHE A 184 8.11 19.47 3.92
CA PHE A 184 7.43 20.67 4.39
C PHE A 184 5.93 20.47 4.45
N ILE A 185 5.31 20.88 5.55
CA ILE A 185 3.86 20.92 5.68
C ILE A 185 3.37 22.19 4.98
N CYS A 186 2.51 22.01 3.99
CA CYS A 186 1.81 23.06 3.26
C CYS A 186 0.33 23.03 3.65
N ASP A 187 -0.22 24.17 4.07
CA ASP A 187 -1.65 24.40 4.33
C ASP A 187 -2.21 25.23 3.17
N VAL A 188 -2.99 24.61 2.29
CA VAL A 188 -3.44 25.26 1.04
C VAL A 188 -4.39 26.44 1.28
N THR A 189 -4.89 26.60 2.50
CA THR A 189 -5.72 27.73 2.91
C THR A 189 -4.90 29.01 3.14
N GLN A 190 -3.57 28.90 3.29
CA GLN A 190 -2.68 30.05 3.50
C GLN A 190 -2.36 30.76 2.18
N LYS A 191 -2.32 32.09 2.22
CA LYS A 191 -2.20 32.97 1.02
C LYS A 191 -1.06 32.57 0.07
N ASN A 192 0.10 32.21 0.62
CA ASN A 192 1.32 31.90 -0.16
C ASN A 192 1.66 30.40 -0.19
N GLN A 193 0.70 29.53 0.13
CA GLN A 193 0.89 28.08 0.14
C GLN A 193 -0.13 27.36 -0.76
N LYS A 194 -0.71 28.08 -1.73
CA LYS A 194 -1.65 27.50 -2.68
C LYS A 194 -0.92 26.58 -3.65
N VAL A 195 -1.38 25.34 -3.74
CA VAL A 195 -0.98 24.41 -4.80
C VAL A 195 -1.88 24.66 -6.00
N VAL A 196 -1.28 24.95 -7.16
CA VAL A 196 -2.04 25.19 -8.40
C VAL A 196 -2.17 23.88 -9.14
N VAL A 197 -3.40 23.38 -9.32
CA VAL A 197 -3.67 22.22 -10.18
C VAL A 197 -3.71 22.71 -11.63
N GLU A 198 -2.76 22.26 -12.45
CA GLU A 198 -2.69 22.63 -13.87
C GLU A 198 -3.56 21.71 -14.74
N GLU A 199 -3.69 20.45 -14.35
CA GLU A 199 -4.44 19.43 -15.09
C GLU A 199 -4.96 18.36 -14.12
N TYR A 200 -6.18 17.87 -14.34
CA TYR A 200 -6.68 16.63 -13.74
C TYR A 200 -6.55 15.47 -14.72
N PHE A 201 -6.03 14.33 -14.25
CA PHE A 201 -5.79 13.17 -15.08
C PHE A 201 -7.00 12.25 -15.19
N ASP A 202 -7.12 11.62 -16.36
CA ASP A 202 -8.10 10.56 -16.60
C ASP A 202 -7.61 9.19 -16.12
N ASN A 203 -7.52 9.00 -14.80
CA ASN A 203 -7.16 7.70 -14.22
C ASN A 203 -8.17 6.59 -14.60
N LEU A 204 -7.67 5.36 -14.76
CA LEU A 204 -8.43 4.17 -15.18
C LEU A 204 -9.46 3.68 -14.15
N GLY A 205 -9.08 3.69 -12.87
CA GLY A 205 -9.90 3.31 -11.72
C GLY A 205 -9.53 4.18 -10.52
N LEU A 206 -10.10 3.92 -9.35
CA LEU A 206 -10.00 4.75 -8.15
C LEU A 206 -10.67 6.12 -8.28
N TYR A 207 -11.85 6.15 -8.89
CA TYR A 207 -12.54 7.38 -9.28
C TYR A 207 -12.87 8.36 -8.15
N MET A 208 -12.91 7.91 -6.89
CA MET A 208 -13.10 8.80 -5.75
C MET A 208 -11.86 9.67 -5.44
N ILE A 209 -10.70 9.33 -5.98
CA ILE A 209 -9.44 10.03 -5.73
C ILE A 209 -9.02 10.78 -7.00
N PRO A 210 -8.97 12.12 -6.98
CA PRO A 210 -8.42 12.89 -8.08
C PRO A 210 -6.88 12.82 -8.11
N TYR A 211 -6.34 12.83 -9.33
CA TYR A 211 -4.92 12.91 -9.64
C TYR A 211 -4.70 14.00 -10.67
N GLY A 212 -3.51 14.58 -10.71
CA GLY A 212 -3.22 15.64 -11.67
C GLY A 212 -1.80 16.18 -11.58
N THR A 213 -1.54 17.20 -12.39
CA THR A 213 -0.32 18.00 -12.37
C THR A 213 -0.49 19.19 -11.43
N ASN A 214 0.47 19.40 -10.53
CA ASN A 214 0.45 20.36 -9.46
C ASN A 214 1.68 21.25 -9.55
N LYS A 215 1.49 22.54 -9.80
CA LYS A 215 2.56 23.54 -9.81
C LYS A 215 2.73 24.16 -8.43
N LEU A 216 3.99 24.19 -7.98
CA LEU A 216 4.38 24.68 -6.67
C LEU A 216 5.14 26.01 -6.82
N ASN A 217 4.67 27.02 -6.10
CA ASN A 217 5.39 28.26 -5.84
C ASN A 217 5.00 28.74 -4.44
N LEU A 218 5.67 28.21 -3.43
CA LEU A 218 5.19 28.23 -2.04
C LEU A 218 6.16 28.95 -1.12
N GLN A 219 5.61 29.62 -0.11
CA GLN A 219 6.34 30.21 1.01
C GLN A 219 5.93 29.53 2.30
N ILE A 220 6.83 28.72 2.86
CA ILE A 220 6.56 27.90 4.04
C ILE A 220 7.44 28.38 5.21
N PRO A 221 6.83 28.83 6.33
CA PRO A 221 7.59 29.17 7.53
C PRO A 221 8.41 27.99 8.07
N GLU A 222 9.52 28.29 8.74
CA GLU A 222 10.46 27.28 9.21
C GLU A 222 9.84 26.23 10.14
N GLU A 223 8.88 26.62 10.98
CA GLU A 223 8.19 25.73 11.92
C GLU A 223 7.36 24.61 11.24
N PHE A 224 7.08 24.74 9.94
CA PHE A 224 6.37 23.72 9.15
C PHE A 224 7.31 22.76 8.42
N LYS A 225 8.63 22.91 8.55
CA LYS A 225 9.60 21.91 8.08
C LYS A 225 9.59 20.71 9.03
N LEU A 226 9.58 19.49 8.49
CA LEU A 226 9.74 18.27 9.31
C LEU A 226 11.19 18.13 9.78
N GLU A 227 11.37 17.59 10.98
CA GLU A 227 12.66 17.44 11.66
C GLU A 227 13.14 15.98 11.58
N PRO A 228 14.02 15.62 10.62
CA PRO A 228 14.55 14.26 10.55
C PRO A 228 15.54 13.98 11.68
N GLU A 229 15.56 12.76 12.19
CA GLU A 229 16.55 12.33 13.20
C GLU A 229 17.99 12.30 12.66
N SER A 230 18.16 12.06 11.36
CA SER A 230 19.49 12.03 10.73
C SER A 230 19.52 12.71 9.37
N THR A 231 18.86 12.13 8.36
CA THR A 231 18.80 12.67 6.99
C THR A 231 17.38 12.60 6.50
N GLY A 232 17.05 13.48 5.58
CA GLY A 232 15.74 13.52 4.97
C GLY A 232 15.43 12.27 4.14
N ILE A 233 16.42 11.69 3.46
CA ILE A 233 16.28 10.39 2.78
C ILE A 233 15.92 9.27 3.77
N LYS A 234 16.55 9.22 4.96
CA LYS A 234 16.24 8.19 5.96
C LYS A 234 14.79 8.35 6.46
N MET A 235 14.37 9.58 6.72
CA MET A 235 12.98 9.91 7.08
C MET A 235 11.99 9.53 5.95
N MET A 236 12.32 9.79 4.68
CA MET A 236 11.51 9.36 3.55
C MET A 236 11.35 7.84 3.51
N LEU A 237 12.43 7.09 3.73
CA LEU A 237 12.38 5.63 3.77
C LEU A 237 11.52 5.14 4.94
N ASP A 238 11.65 5.73 6.13
CA ASP A 238 10.81 5.42 7.28
C ASP A 238 9.31 5.61 6.97
N ILE A 239 8.93 6.79 6.45
CA ILE A 239 7.54 7.10 6.06
C ILE A 239 7.01 6.11 5.03
N LEU A 240 7.79 5.82 3.98
CA LEU A 240 7.38 4.90 2.93
C LEU A 240 7.27 3.46 3.46
N HIS A 241 8.16 3.02 4.33
CA HIS A 241 8.11 1.67 4.91
C HIS A 241 6.94 1.52 5.88
N HIS A 242 6.66 2.51 6.73
CA HIS A 242 5.43 2.55 7.54
C HIS A 242 4.20 2.38 6.67
N SER A 243 4.09 3.18 5.60
CA SER A 243 2.96 3.10 4.70
C SER A 243 2.85 1.74 4.00
N ARG A 244 3.96 1.16 3.54
CA ARG A 244 3.98 -0.16 2.89
C ARG A 244 3.60 -1.29 3.85
N MET A 245 4.02 -1.21 5.12
CA MET A 245 3.63 -2.20 6.14
C MET A 245 2.15 -2.08 6.52
N GLN A 246 1.47 -0.96 6.22
CA GLN A 246 0.02 -0.82 6.43
C GLN A 246 -0.84 -1.17 5.21
N PHE A 247 -0.27 -1.34 4.01
CA PHE A 247 -1.00 -1.83 2.82
C PHE A 247 -1.81 -3.11 3.03
N PRO A 248 -1.31 -4.10 3.82
CA PRO A 248 -2.07 -5.29 4.16
C PRO A 248 -3.47 -5.03 4.73
N ALA A 249 -3.71 -3.90 5.39
CA ALA A 249 -5.06 -3.55 5.87
C ALA A 249 -6.06 -3.35 4.73
N MET A 250 -5.63 -2.71 3.63
CA MET A 250 -6.45 -2.54 2.43
C MET A 250 -6.69 -3.89 1.76
N GLY A 251 -5.63 -4.70 1.62
CA GLY A 251 -5.70 -6.06 1.10
C GLY A 251 -6.67 -6.93 1.90
N LEU A 252 -6.63 -6.86 3.23
CA LEU A 252 -7.48 -7.64 4.12
C LEU A 252 -8.97 -7.40 3.87
N GLY A 253 -9.40 -6.14 3.78
CA GLY A 253 -10.79 -5.80 3.51
C GLY A 253 -11.21 -6.16 2.08
N PHE A 254 -10.39 -5.77 1.11
CA PHE A 254 -10.68 -5.97 -0.30
C PHE A 254 -10.74 -7.46 -0.69
N VAL A 255 -9.74 -8.26 -0.30
CA VAL A 255 -9.69 -9.69 -0.57
C VAL A 255 -10.84 -10.41 0.13
N LYS A 256 -11.20 -10.01 1.36
CA LYS A 256 -12.39 -10.54 2.03
C LYS A 256 -13.67 -10.26 1.24
N ARG A 257 -13.83 -9.06 0.68
CA ARG A 257 -14.96 -8.73 -0.21
C ARG A 257 -14.99 -9.61 -1.45
N MET A 258 -13.84 -9.80 -2.10
CA MET A 258 -13.73 -10.70 -3.26
C MET A 258 -14.11 -12.14 -2.91
N LEU A 259 -13.69 -12.62 -1.74
CA LEU A 259 -14.00 -13.97 -1.25
C LEU A 259 -15.50 -14.15 -0.99
N ASP A 260 -16.12 -13.21 -0.27
CA ASP A 260 -17.54 -13.26 0.08
C ASP A 260 -18.42 -13.26 -1.18
N GLU A 261 -18.12 -12.39 -2.15
CA GLU A 261 -18.85 -12.33 -3.42
C GLU A 261 -18.61 -13.58 -4.27
N SER A 262 -17.39 -14.11 -4.30
CA SER A 262 -17.08 -15.36 -5.01
C SER A 262 -17.85 -16.54 -4.43
N LEU A 263 -17.87 -16.68 -3.09
CA LEU A 263 -18.61 -17.73 -2.41
C LEU A 263 -20.12 -17.60 -2.66
N LYS A 264 -20.66 -16.38 -2.56
CA LYS A 264 -22.08 -16.10 -2.83
C LYS A 264 -22.45 -16.47 -4.27
N GLN A 265 -21.67 -16.02 -5.25
CA GLN A 265 -21.88 -16.33 -6.67
C GLN A 265 -21.80 -17.83 -6.93
N CYS A 266 -20.77 -18.51 -6.43
CA CYS A 266 -20.56 -19.93 -6.69
C CYS A 266 -21.60 -20.83 -6.01
N LYS A 267 -22.10 -20.47 -4.82
CA LYS A 267 -23.17 -21.21 -4.15
C LYS A 267 -24.49 -21.11 -4.91
N ASN A 268 -24.84 -19.92 -5.38
CA ASN A 268 -26.15 -19.63 -5.98
C ASN A 268 -26.23 -19.98 -7.48
N ARG A 269 -25.11 -19.93 -8.20
CA ARG A 269 -25.09 -20.23 -9.65
C ARG A 269 -25.19 -21.73 -9.89
N MET A 270 -26.19 -22.15 -10.66
CA MET A 270 -26.36 -23.55 -11.10
C MET A 270 -25.83 -23.75 -12.52
N ILE A 271 -25.04 -24.81 -12.72
CA ILE A 271 -24.53 -25.28 -14.03
C ILE A 271 -24.69 -26.80 -14.06
N GLY A 272 -25.38 -27.33 -15.09
CA GLY A 272 -25.58 -28.77 -15.23
C GLY A 272 -26.28 -29.41 -14.03
N GLY A 273 -27.27 -28.72 -13.45
CA GLY A 273 -28.06 -29.23 -12.32
C GLY A 273 -27.39 -29.19 -10.94
N LYS A 274 -26.15 -28.71 -10.84
CA LYS A 274 -25.42 -28.56 -9.56
C LYS A 274 -24.85 -27.15 -9.38
N SER A 275 -24.54 -26.80 -8.13
CA SER A 275 -23.92 -25.53 -7.77
C SER A 275 -22.55 -25.38 -8.45
N LEU A 276 -22.18 -24.18 -8.87
CA LEU A 276 -20.85 -23.88 -9.42
C LEU A 276 -19.73 -24.21 -8.42
N LEU A 277 -20.02 -24.14 -7.12
CA LEU A 277 -19.08 -24.55 -6.06
C LEU A 277 -18.77 -26.06 -6.06
N SER A 278 -19.55 -26.90 -6.74
CA SER A 278 -19.33 -28.35 -6.78
C SER A 278 -18.22 -28.80 -7.75
N PHE A 279 -17.62 -27.89 -8.50
CA PHE A 279 -16.53 -28.19 -9.43
C PHE A 279 -15.19 -27.98 -8.73
N ASP A 280 -14.30 -28.97 -8.83
CA ASP A 280 -12.98 -28.96 -8.18
C ASP A 280 -12.15 -27.71 -8.52
N GLN A 281 -12.05 -27.37 -9.82
CA GLN A 281 -11.33 -26.17 -10.26
C GLN A 281 -11.90 -24.87 -9.66
N VAL A 282 -13.21 -24.79 -9.41
CA VAL A 282 -13.83 -23.62 -8.77
C VAL A 282 -13.46 -23.58 -7.28
N GLN A 283 -13.43 -24.73 -6.61
CA GLN A 283 -12.99 -24.84 -5.22
C GLN A 283 -11.52 -24.42 -5.08
N TYR A 284 -10.66 -24.84 -6.02
CA TYR A 284 -9.27 -24.42 -6.09
C TYR A 284 -9.11 -22.91 -6.34
N GLN A 285 -9.91 -22.31 -7.22
CA GLN A 285 -9.92 -20.86 -7.41
C GLN A 285 -10.30 -20.11 -6.12
N ILE A 286 -11.31 -20.60 -5.40
CA ILE A 286 -11.72 -20.02 -4.10
C ILE A 286 -10.63 -20.20 -3.04
N SER A 287 -9.94 -21.35 -3.01
CA SER A 287 -8.86 -21.60 -2.05
C SER A 287 -7.66 -20.67 -2.25
N LYS A 288 -7.42 -20.17 -3.47
CA LYS A 288 -6.43 -19.11 -3.72
C LYS A 288 -6.83 -17.80 -3.05
N ILE A 289 -8.09 -17.37 -3.16
CA ILE A 289 -8.57 -16.15 -2.48
C ILE A 289 -8.55 -16.33 -0.95
N GLN A 290 -8.87 -17.52 -0.45
CA GLN A 290 -8.73 -17.84 0.98
C GLN A 290 -7.28 -17.74 1.45
N SER A 291 -6.33 -18.26 0.66
CA SER A 291 -4.90 -18.12 0.95
C SER A 291 -4.47 -16.66 0.95
N ALA A 292 -4.94 -15.86 -0.02
CA ALA A 292 -4.73 -14.42 -0.06
C ALA A 292 -5.22 -13.72 1.22
N PHE A 293 -6.42 -14.07 1.70
CA PHE A 293 -6.98 -13.55 2.94
C PHE A 293 -6.13 -13.91 4.16
N THR A 294 -5.64 -15.16 4.23
CA THR A 294 -4.75 -15.62 5.30
C THR A 294 -3.42 -14.87 5.29
N VAL A 295 -2.79 -14.66 4.13
CA VAL A 295 -1.58 -13.85 3.99
C VAL A 295 -1.82 -12.42 4.45
N CYS A 296 -2.90 -11.78 4.00
CA CYS A 296 -3.25 -10.41 4.43
C CYS A 296 -3.42 -10.33 5.96
N SER A 297 -4.08 -11.34 6.56
CA SER A 297 -4.29 -11.43 8.01
C SER A 297 -2.97 -11.55 8.77
N ALA A 298 -2.06 -12.38 8.26
CA ALA A 298 -0.73 -12.59 8.84
C ALA A 298 0.15 -11.34 8.74
N MET A 299 0.14 -10.67 7.60
CA MET A 299 0.83 -9.40 7.42
C MET A 299 0.26 -8.31 8.33
N CYS A 300 -1.07 -8.18 8.46
CA CYS A 300 -1.69 -7.24 9.40
C CYS A 300 -1.28 -7.52 10.86
N PHE A 301 -1.19 -8.80 11.23
CA PHE A 301 -0.70 -9.19 12.55
C PHE A 301 0.76 -8.77 12.77
N ARG A 302 1.63 -8.98 11.77
CA ARG A 302 3.03 -8.52 11.80
C ARG A 302 3.12 -7.00 11.93
N SER A 303 2.36 -6.25 11.13
CA SER A 303 2.35 -4.78 11.19
C SER A 303 1.89 -4.25 12.54
N ASN A 304 0.85 -4.86 13.13
CA ASN A 304 0.40 -4.49 14.47
C ASN A 304 1.49 -4.59 15.54
N ILE A 305 2.46 -5.49 15.39
CA ILE A 305 3.56 -5.67 16.34
C ILE A 305 4.74 -4.75 16.01
N ASN A 306 5.02 -4.56 14.71
CA ASN A 306 6.29 -4.00 14.26
C ASN A 306 6.20 -2.58 13.68
N SER A 307 5.03 -2.07 13.30
CA SER A 307 4.87 -0.80 12.58
C SER A 307 4.24 0.33 13.39
N GLY A 308 4.39 0.33 14.72
CA GLY A 308 4.04 1.48 15.54
C GLY A 308 4.91 2.70 15.20
N VAL A 309 4.32 3.90 15.27
CA VAL A 309 4.97 5.17 14.85
C VAL A 309 6.29 5.44 15.58
N GLU A 310 6.43 4.92 16.79
CA GLU A 310 7.63 4.98 17.62
C GLU A 310 8.83 4.20 17.06
N HIS A 311 8.60 3.25 16.15
CA HIS A 311 9.68 2.47 15.54
C HIS A 311 10.26 3.19 14.31
N ASP A 312 11.60 3.18 14.19
CA ASP A 312 12.31 3.51 12.96
C ASP A 312 12.34 2.30 12.03
N LEU A 313 11.60 2.40 10.93
CA LEU A 313 11.47 1.40 9.88
C LEU A 313 12.31 1.71 8.65
N SER A 314 13.18 2.73 8.67
CA SER A 314 14.02 3.09 7.52
C SER A 314 14.89 1.93 6.99
N LEU A 315 15.21 0.94 7.84
CA LEU A 315 15.98 -0.25 7.48
C LEU A 315 15.12 -1.50 7.21
N SER A 316 13.80 -1.40 7.35
CA SER A 316 12.84 -2.52 7.19
C SER A 316 12.47 -2.80 5.73
N GLY A 317 13.32 -2.40 4.78
CA GLY A 317 13.01 -2.41 3.35
C GLY A 317 12.63 -3.79 2.80
N ILE A 318 13.26 -4.88 3.26
CA ILE A 318 12.95 -6.24 2.81
C ILE A 318 11.49 -6.62 3.16
N GLU A 319 11.10 -6.46 4.42
CA GLU A 319 9.74 -6.78 4.88
C GLU A 319 8.71 -5.82 4.28
N ALA A 320 8.97 -4.51 4.34
CA ALA A 320 8.04 -3.49 3.84
C ALA A 320 7.79 -3.64 2.32
N ASN A 321 8.85 -3.84 1.54
CA ASN A 321 8.72 -4.08 0.10
C ASN A 321 7.98 -5.39 -0.19
N GLY A 322 8.31 -6.47 0.54
CA GLY A 322 7.68 -7.78 0.36
C GLY A 322 6.19 -7.78 0.69
N MET A 323 5.79 -7.10 1.77
CA MET A 323 4.39 -6.94 2.14
C MET A 323 3.61 -6.18 1.06
N LYS A 324 4.10 -5.00 0.65
CA LYS A 324 3.40 -4.19 -0.36
C LYS A 324 3.32 -4.95 -1.68
N SER A 325 4.43 -5.44 -2.22
CA SER A 325 4.41 -6.05 -3.55
C SER A 325 3.51 -7.29 -3.58
N TYR A 326 3.65 -8.18 -2.60
CA TYR A 326 2.87 -9.42 -2.61
C TYR A 326 1.39 -9.20 -2.32
N VAL A 327 1.03 -8.34 -1.35
CA VAL A 327 -0.40 -8.09 -1.08
C VAL A 327 -1.11 -7.48 -2.29
N THR A 328 -0.42 -6.64 -3.05
CA THR A 328 -1.01 -5.97 -4.22
C THR A 328 -1.15 -6.91 -5.42
N ASP A 329 -0.26 -7.89 -5.57
CA ASP A 329 -0.47 -9.01 -6.51
C ASP A 329 -1.70 -9.84 -6.12
N LEU A 330 -1.82 -10.20 -4.83
CA LEU A 330 -2.96 -10.96 -4.31
C LEU A 330 -4.31 -10.23 -4.48
N MET A 331 -4.33 -8.90 -4.31
CA MET A 331 -5.52 -8.09 -4.59
C MET A 331 -5.94 -8.23 -6.06
N GLN A 332 -5.00 -8.03 -6.99
CA GLN A 332 -5.28 -8.09 -8.42
C GLN A 332 -5.73 -9.49 -8.87
N GLU A 333 -5.09 -10.55 -8.34
CA GLU A 333 -5.47 -11.93 -8.62
C GLU A 333 -6.86 -12.30 -8.06
N SER A 334 -7.19 -11.81 -6.87
CA SER A 334 -8.49 -12.03 -6.25
C SER A 334 -9.63 -11.38 -7.04
N ALA A 335 -9.42 -10.15 -7.53
CA ALA A 335 -10.39 -9.46 -8.37
C ALA A 335 -10.61 -10.17 -9.72
N GLN A 336 -9.53 -10.60 -10.37
CA GLN A 336 -9.60 -11.38 -11.61
C GLN A 336 -10.35 -12.70 -11.39
N THR A 337 -10.09 -13.40 -10.29
CA THR A 337 -10.76 -14.65 -9.95
C THR A 337 -12.27 -14.42 -9.75
N LEU A 338 -12.67 -13.36 -9.03
CA LEU A 338 -14.09 -13.02 -8.87
C LEU A 338 -14.76 -12.74 -10.23
N VAL A 339 -14.11 -12.00 -11.13
CA VAL A 339 -14.65 -11.74 -12.47
C VAL A 339 -14.84 -13.05 -13.24
N GLN A 340 -13.84 -13.93 -13.23
CA GLN A 340 -13.90 -15.22 -13.90
C GLN A 340 -15.07 -16.08 -13.37
N LEU A 341 -15.24 -16.16 -12.04
CA LEU A 341 -16.33 -16.91 -11.40
C LEU A 341 -17.73 -16.27 -11.64
N SER A 342 -17.77 -14.96 -11.87
CA SER A 342 -18.99 -14.21 -12.17
C SER A 342 -19.38 -14.24 -13.64
N GLY A 343 -18.48 -14.67 -14.53
CA GLY A 343 -18.66 -14.66 -15.98
C GLY A 343 -18.95 -13.24 -16.51
N ALA A 344 -19.78 -13.13 -17.53
CA ALA A 344 -20.08 -11.85 -18.19
C ALA A 344 -20.61 -10.74 -17.25
N LYS A 345 -21.27 -11.09 -16.14
CA LYS A 345 -21.70 -10.10 -15.14
C LYS A 345 -20.51 -9.42 -14.45
N GLY A 346 -19.44 -10.17 -14.22
CA GLY A 346 -18.22 -9.69 -13.59
C GLY A 346 -17.47 -8.67 -14.43
N TYR A 347 -17.64 -8.68 -15.74
CA TYR A 347 -16.91 -7.80 -16.67
C TYR A 347 -17.45 -6.36 -16.72
N ARG A 348 -18.50 -6.04 -15.96
CA ARG A 348 -19.07 -4.69 -15.87
C ARG A 348 -18.31 -3.86 -14.84
N LEU A 349 -18.05 -2.58 -15.14
CA LEU A 349 -17.48 -1.63 -14.17
C LEU A 349 -18.42 -1.37 -12.97
N SER A 350 -19.74 -1.53 -13.14
CA SER A 350 -20.69 -1.46 -12.03
C SER A 350 -20.61 -2.68 -11.11
N HIS A 351 -20.06 -3.80 -11.58
CA HIS A 351 -19.85 -4.98 -10.74
C HIS A 351 -18.55 -4.86 -9.94
N ILE A 352 -18.59 -5.22 -8.65
CA ILE A 352 -17.43 -5.12 -7.75
C ILE A 352 -16.21 -5.92 -8.23
N GLY A 353 -16.40 -7.02 -8.96
CA GLY A 353 -15.32 -7.75 -9.64
C GLY A 353 -14.62 -6.89 -10.71
N GLY A 354 -15.36 -6.38 -11.70
CA GLY A 354 -14.78 -5.58 -12.79
C GLY A 354 -14.18 -4.27 -12.29
N ARG A 355 -14.87 -3.59 -11.37
CA ARG A 355 -14.33 -2.42 -10.64
C ARG A 355 -13.08 -2.77 -9.85
N GLY A 356 -13.10 -3.90 -9.16
CA GLY A 356 -11.98 -4.41 -8.39
C GLY A 356 -10.72 -4.53 -9.24
N ILE A 357 -10.82 -5.08 -10.46
CA ILE A 357 -9.66 -5.22 -11.38
C ILE A 357 -9.03 -3.87 -11.70
N VAL A 358 -9.83 -2.85 -12.05
CA VAL A 358 -9.30 -1.54 -12.43
C VAL A 358 -8.79 -0.76 -11.22
N ASP A 359 -9.47 -0.85 -10.08
CA ASP A 359 -9.09 -0.15 -8.85
C ASP A 359 -7.80 -0.74 -8.25
N SER A 360 -7.66 -2.08 -8.19
CA SER A 360 -6.47 -2.71 -7.61
C SER A 360 -5.24 -2.63 -8.52
N ARG A 361 -5.40 -2.43 -9.83
CA ARG A 361 -4.27 -2.42 -10.78
C ARG A 361 -3.22 -1.36 -10.43
N ALA A 362 -3.66 -0.20 -9.99
CA ALA A 362 -2.81 0.92 -9.62
C ALA A 362 -1.87 0.59 -8.45
N PHE A 363 -2.27 -0.33 -7.56
CA PHE A 363 -1.51 -0.67 -6.37
C PHE A 363 -0.20 -1.40 -6.67
N GLN A 364 -0.13 -2.13 -7.79
CA GLN A 364 1.12 -2.75 -8.26
C GLN A 364 2.11 -1.72 -8.85
N ILE A 365 1.66 -0.47 -9.07
CA ILE A 365 2.45 0.61 -9.69
C ILE A 365 2.86 1.64 -8.63
N PHE A 366 1.91 2.13 -7.83
CA PHE A 366 2.14 3.22 -6.90
C PHE A 366 3.00 2.80 -5.72
N LYS A 367 3.67 3.78 -5.10
CA LYS A 367 4.58 3.59 -3.94
C LYS A 367 5.72 2.59 -4.21
N GLY A 368 6.19 2.59 -5.45
CA GLY A 368 7.20 1.69 -5.99
C GLY A 368 6.53 0.54 -6.76
N SER A 369 6.84 0.42 -8.05
CA SER A 369 6.34 -0.67 -8.89
C SER A 369 6.79 -2.03 -8.33
N ASN A 370 5.94 -3.05 -8.43
CA ASN A 370 6.24 -4.36 -7.86
C ASN A 370 7.56 -4.95 -8.38
N GLU A 371 7.90 -4.79 -9.65
CA GLU A 371 9.16 -5.27 -10.24
C GLU A 371 10.39 -4.64 -9.56
N MET A 372 10.36 -3.32 -9.37
CA MET A 372 11.39 -2.58 -8.65
C MET A 372 11.52 -3.07 -7.20
N LEU A 373 10.40 -3.23 -6.50
CA LEU A 373 10.41 -3.67 -5.11
C LEU A 373 10.93 -5.11 -4.98
N TYR A 374 10.56 -6.02 -5.88
CA TYR A 374 11.09 -7.38 -5.91
C TYR A 374 12.59 -7.41 -6.22
N THR A 375 13.06 -6.57 -7.14
CA THR A 375 14.50 -6.44 -7.41
C THR A 375 15.25 -5.94 -6.17
N GLN A 376 14.73 -4.92 -5.49
CA GLN A 376 15.33 -4.38 -4.26
C GLN A 376 15.38 -5.42 -3.13
N ILE A 377 14.36 -6.27 -3.00
CA ILE A 377 14.36 -7.39 -2.04
C ILE A 377 15.53 -8.34 -2.34
N SER A 378 15.66 -8.77 -3.60
CA SER A 378 16.74 -9.66 -4.04
C SER A 378 18.11 -9.04 -3.81
N GLU A 379 18.32 -7.80 -4.22
CA GLU A 379 19.60 -7.10 -4.05
C GLU A 379 19.97 -6.94 -2.57
N ALA A 380 19.00 -6.59 -1.72
CA ALA A 380 19.22 -6.47 -0.29
C ALA A 380 19.62 -7.81 0.34
N VAL A 381 18.91 -8.90 0.00
CA VAL A 381 19.24 -10.26 0.48
C VAL A 381 20.61 -10.70 -0.02
N ILE A 382 20.92 -10.53 -1.31
CA ILE A 382 22.22 -10.89 -1.89
C ILE A 382 23.36 -10.11 -1.23
N LYS A 383 23.15 -8.82 -0.94
CA LYS A 383 24.13 -8.00 -0.22
C LYS A 383 24.38 -8.54 1.18
N LEU A 384 23.35 -8.98 1.89
CA LEU A 384 23.48 -9.61 3.20
C LEU A 384 24.17 -10.98 3.12
N MET A 385 23.85 -11.79 2.10
CA MET A 385 24.51 -13.08 1.82
C MET A 385 26.01 -12.90 1.63
N LYS A 386 26.43 -11.93 0.80
CA LYS A 386 27.84 -11.57 0.59
C LYS A 386 28.51 -11.11 1.88
N LYS A 387 27.83 -10.27 2.67
CA LYS A 387 28.35 -9.80 3.98
C LYS A 387 28.55 -10.94 4.98
N LYS A 388 27.70 -11.97 4.95
CA LYS A 388 27.80 -13.16 5.82
C LYS A 388 28.66 -14.28 5.24
N ASN A 389 29.24 -14.11 4.04
CA ASN A 389 29.99 -15.14 3.32
C ASN A 389 29.20 -16.47 3.15
N GLU A 390 27.90 -16.36 2.89
CA GLU A 390 27.02 -17.52 2.66
C GLU A 390 26.20 -17.29 1.39
N LEU A 391 26.58 -17.96 0.30
CA LEU A 391 25.94 -17.81 -1.01
C LEU A 391 24.85 -18.87 -1.28
N ASN A 392 24.74 -19.90 -0.44
CA ASN A 392 23.67 -20.88 -0.55
C ASN A 392 22.38 -20.31 0.06
N LEU A 393 21.32 -20.24 -0.77
CA LEU A 393 20.08 -19.58 -0.39
C LEU A 393 19.41 -20.26 0.82
N PHE A 394 19.28 -21.58 0.81
CA PHE A 394 18.75 -22.35 1.94
C PHE A 394 19.54 -22.09 3.23
N LYS A 395 20.86 -22.28 3.20
CA LYS A 395 21.71 -22.07 4.39
C LYS A 395 21.59 -20.66 4.93
N PHE A 396 21.56 -19.65 4.05
CA PHE A 396 21.40 -18.26 4.47
C PHE A 396 20.05 -18.03 5.15
N LEU A 397 18.94 -18.42 4.51
CA LEU A 397 17.58 -18.20 5.01
C LEU A 397 17.28 -18.98 6.29
N ASN A 398 17.97 -20.11 6.53
CA ASN A 398 17.78 -20.88 7.75
C ASN A 398 18.32 -20.18 9.02
N ASN A 399 19.08 -19.10 8.86
CA ASN A 399 19.62 -18.32 9.99
C ASN A 399 18.69 -17.21 10.51
N PHE A 400 17.45 -17.14 10.01
CA PHE A 400 16.50 -16.10 10.39
C PHE A 400 15.18 -16.74 10.81
N ASP A 401 14.68 -16.37 11.99
CA ASP A 401 13.46 -16.94 12.59
C ASP A 401 12.28 -16.92 11.63
N LEU A 402 12.12 -15.81 10.91
CA LEU A 402 11.01 -15.57 10.00
C LEU A 402 11.03 -16.49 8.77
N THR A 403 12.19 -16.99 8.36
CA THR A 403 12.32 -17.81 7.14
C THR A 403 12.72 -19.25 7.42
N ALA A 404 13.28 -19.57 8.59
CA ALA A 404 13.85 -20.89 8.90
C ALA A 404 12.82 -22.02 8.79
N LYS A 405 11.68 -21.92 9.51
CA LYS A 405 10.66 -22.98 9.55
C LYS A 405 10.13 -23.34 8.16
N PHE A 406 9.84 -22.34 7.33
CA PHE A 406 9.34 -22.58 5.97
C PHE A 406 10.46 -23.05 5.03
N SER A 407 11.68 -22.52 5.17
CA SER A 407 12.84 -22.92 4.35
C SER A 407 13.17 -24.40 4.48
N GLU A 408 13.01 -25.01 5.66
CA GLU A 408 13.16 -26.46 5.83
C GLU A 408 12.13 -27.25 5.02
N PHE A 409 10.89 -26.76 4.90
CA PHE A 409 9.82 -27.41 4.13
C PHE A 409 10.05 -27.41 2.62
N ILE A 410 10.77 -26.40 2.11
CA ILE A 410 11.12 -26.22 0.68
C ILE A 410 12.62 -26.40 0.40
N LYS A 411 13.33 -27.09 1.31
CA LYS A 411 14.79 -27.23 1.25
C LYS A 411 15.28 -27.79 -0.08
N LYS A 412 14.55 -28.74 -0.67
CA LYS A 412 14.97 -29.38 -1.94
C LYS A 412 15.01 -28.36 -3.07
N GLU A 413 14.10 -27.38 -3.03
CA GLU A 413 13.89 -26.42 -4.09
C GLU A 413 14.82 -25.20 -3.93
N ILE A 414 15.10 -24.75 -2.70
CA ILE A 414 15.95 -23.57 -2.45
C ILE A 414 17.41 -23.86 -2.07
N ASN A 415 17.84 -25.13 -2.03
CA ASN A 415 19.23 -25.48 -1.74
C ASN A 415 20.13 -25.38 -2.98
N PHE A 416 20.42 -24.15 -3.38
CA PHE A 416 21.36 -23.81 -4.44
C PHE A 416 22.13 -22.53 -4.12
N SER A 417 23.27 -22.33 -4.78
CA SER A 417 24.07 -21.12 -4.63
C SER A 417 23.64 -20.04 -5.61
N ILE A 418 23.54 -18.80 -5.13
CA ILE A 418 23.23 -17.64 -5.96
C ILE A 418 24.45 -17.29 -6.83
N ALA A 419 24.21 -17.02 -8.12
CA ALA A 419 25.25 -16.61 -9.07
C ALA A 419 25.76 -15.18 -8.76
N GLU A 420 27.01 -14.89 -9.12
CA GLU A 420 27.59 -13.55 -8.90
C GLU A 420 26.92 -12.46 -9.74
N ILE A 421 26.54 -12.80 -10.97
CA ILE A 421 25.88 -11.91 -11.93
C ILE A 421 24.52 -12.49 -12.25
N ILE A 422 23.47 -11.72 -11.99
CA ILE A 422 22.08 -12.15 -12.14
C ILE A 422 21.37 -11.16 -13.06
N PRO A 423 20.80 -11.62 -14.19
CA PRO A 423 19.94 -10.77 -15.02
C PRO A 423 18.77 -10.22 -14.20
N GLN A 424 18.36 -8.97 -14.46
CA GLN A 424 17.28 -8.31 -13.70
C GLN A 424 15.99 -9.16 -13.62
N ARG A 425 15.58 -9.84 -14.70
CA ARG A 425 14.41 -10.73 -14.68
C ARG A 425 14.50 -11.84 -13.63
N LYS A 426 15.70 -12.39 -13.39
CA LYS A 426 15.94 -13.39 -12.35
C LYS A 426 15.94 -12.75 -10.96
N LEU A 427 16.36 -11.50 -10.82
CA LEU A 427 16.21 -10.75 -9.55
C LEU A 427 14.73 -10.54 -9.22
N VAL A 428 13.87 -10.31 -10.20
CA VAL A 428 12.42 -10.21 -9.98
C VAL A 428 11.84 -11.55 -9.50
N ASP A 429 12.14 -12.67 -10.17
CA ASP A 429 11.67 -14.00 -9.76
C ASP A 429 12.15 -14.38 -8.36
N LEU A 430 13.43 -14.15 -8.06
CA LEU A 430 13.99 -14.37 -6.74
C LEU A 430 13.31 -13.49 -5.69
N GLY A 431 13.02 -12.23 -6.02
CA GLY A 431 12.38 -11.28 -5.11
C GLY A 431 10.96 -11.68 -4.78
N LYS A 432 10.21 -12.17 -5.78
CA LYS A 432 8.88 -12.77 -5.59
C LYS A 432 8.96 -13.98 -4.68
N ALA A 433 9.90 -14.89 -4.90
CA ALA A 433 10.08 -16.08 -4.07
C ALA A 433 10.41 -15.70 -2.61
N LEU A 434 11.35 -14.78 -2.41
CA LEU A 434 11.73 -14.27 -1.09
C LEU A 434 10.56 -13.60 -0.35
N GLY A 435 9.79 -12.76 -1.04
CA GLY A 435 8.59 -12.14 -0.47
C GLY A 435 7.55 -13.17 0.00
N LYS A 436 7.34 -14.25 -0.77
CA LYS A 436 6.45 -15.36 -0.40
C LYS A 436 7.00 -16.21 0.75
N ILE A 437 8.30 -16.49 0.78
CA ILE A 437 8.96 -17.21 1.89
C ILE A 437 8.82 -16.44 3.20
N ILE A 438 9.08 -15.13 3.18
CA ILE A 438 8.90 -14.24 4.34
C ILE A 438 7.43 -14.22 4.77
N SER A 439 6.51 -14.15 3.80
CA SER A 439 5.07 -14.16 4.09
C SER A 439 4.59 -15.48 4.70
N ALA A 440 5.18 -16.61 4.29
CA ALA A 440 4.92 -17.91 4.92
C ALA A 440 5.36 -17.91 6.39
N GLY A 441 6.47 -17.22 6.71
CA GLY A 441 6.88 -16.94 8.09
C GLY A 441 5.79 -16.25 8.90
N TYR A 442 5.22 -15.17 8.38
CA TYR A 442 4.11 -14.47 9.05
C TYR A 442 2.90 -15.39 9.27
N VAL A 443 2.58 -16.25 8.29
CA VAL A 443 1.46 -17.20 8.38
C VAL A 443 1.73 -18.25 9.47
N ILE A 444 2.97 -18.74 9.60
CA ILE A 444 3.37 -19.66 10.66
C ILE A 444 3.25 -18.98 12.04
N ASP A 445 3.71 -17.73 12.18
CA ASP A 445 3.57 -16.97 13.43
C ASP A 445 2.09 -16.73 13.80
N LEU A 446 1.24 -16.49 12.80
CA LEU A 446 -0.20 -16.34 13.00
C LEU A 446 -0.86 -17.64 13.46
N ALA A 447 -0.37 -18.80 13.00
CA ALA A 447 -0.90 -20.11 13.39
C ALA A 447 -0.80 -20.36 14.91
N GLU A 448 0.24 -19.81 15.56
CA GLU A 448 0.44 -19.89 17.01
C GLU A 448 -0.60 -19.08 17.81
N LYS A 449 -1.39 -18.22 17.16
CA LYS A 449 -2.41 -17.34 17.79
C LYS A 449 -3.85 -17.82 17.63
N ARG A 450 -4.07 -19.14 17.48
CA ARG A 450 -5.40 -19.77 17.33
C ARG A 450 -6.18 -19.30 16.09
N PHE A 451 -5.48 -18.91 15.03
CA PHE A 451 -6.11 -18.73 13.72
C PHE A 451 -6.60 -20.08 13.18
N ARG A 452 -7.54 -20.05 12.22
CA ARG A 452 -8.14 -21.27 11.67
C ARG A 452 -7.10 -22.15 10.98
N LYS A 453 -6.88 -23.36 11.53
CA LYS A 453 -5.85 -24.29 11.07
C LYS A 453 -5.99 -24.67 9.60
N ASP A 454 -7.21 -24.92 9.13
CA ASP A 454 -7.46 -25.29 7.74
C ASP A 454 -7.11 -24.17 6.74
N LEU A 455 -7.33 -22.91 7.11
CA LEU A 455 -6.87 -21.77 6.32
C LEU A 455 -5.35 -21.62 6.32
N ILE A 456 -4.68 -21.91 7.45
CA ILE A 456 -3.22 -21.92 7.56
C ILE A 456 -2.64 -23.01 6.65
N ASP A 457 -3.12 -24.24 6.77
CA ASP A 457 -2.60 -25.41 6.04
C ASP A 457 -2.74 -25.22 4.51
N ASN A 458 -3.91 -24.74 4.05
CA ASN A 458 -4.14 -24.42 2.64
C ASN A 458 -3.24 -23.28 2.14
N CYS A 459 -3.05 -22.24 2.96
CA CYS A 459 -2.21 -21.11 2.62
C CYS A 459 -0.73 -21.51 2.49
N LEU A 460 -0.21 -22.29 3.44
CA LEU A 460 1.18 -22.76 3.39
C LEU A 460 1.42 -23.70 2.21
N THR A 461 0.45 -24.54 1.87
CA THR A 461 0.51 -25.39 0.66
C THR A 461 0.55 -24.56 -0.61
N THR A 462 -0.30 -23.52 -0.70
CA THR A 462 -0.34 -22.60 -1.85
C THR A 462 0.97 -21.83 -1.98
N LEU A 463 1.48 -21.27 -0.89
CA LEU A 463 2.76 -20.56 -0.88
C LEU A 463 3.93 -21.47 -1.29
N ARG A 464 3.91 -22.73 -0.86
CA ARG A 464 4.92 -23.71 -1.27
C ARG A 464 4.91 -23.89 -2.79
N HIS A 465 3.74 -24.18 -3.36
CA HIS A 465 3.58 -24.37 -4.81
C HIS A 465 4.11 -23.17 -5.59
N ASP A 466 3.67 -21.97 -5.22
CA ASP A 466 4.09 -20.72 -5.84
C ASP A 466 5.61 -20.48 -5.80
N VAL A 467 6.24 -20.78 -4.66
CA VAL A 467 7.70 -20.65 -4.51
C VAL A 467 8.42 -21.66 -5.41
N VAL A 468 7.92 -22.89 -5.51
CA VAL A 468 8.51 -23.91 -6.41
C VAL A 468 8.44 -23.46 -7.87
N GLU A 469 7.32 -22.89 -8.32
CA GLU A 469 7.19 -22.34 -9.67
C GLU A 469 8.20 -21.22 -9.94
N LEU A 470 8.32 -20.26 -9.02
CA LEU A 470 9.22 -19.12 -9.16
C LEU A 470 10.70 -19.53 -9.15
N ILE A 471 11.07 -20.47 -8.29
CA ILE A 471 12.45 -20.99 -8.23
C ILE A 471 12.79 -21.83 -9.46
N SER A 472 11.81 -22.57 -9.99
CA SER A 472 11.96 -23.28 -11.27
C SER A 472 12.19 -22.28 -12.41
N SER A 473 11.42 -21.19 -12.47
CA SER A 473 11.63 -20.09 -13.43
C SER A 473 13.01 -19.45 -13.27
N TYR A 474 13.41 -19.15 -12.04
CA TYR A 474 14.73 -18.58 -11.73
C TYR A 474 15.88 -19.47 -12.23
N ASN A 475 15.77 -20.78 -12.05
CA ASN A 475 16.79 -21.74 -12.47
C ASN A 475 16.77 -22.02 -13.98
N PHE A 476 15.65 -21.75 -14.66
CA PHE A 476 15.53 -21.94 -16.09
C PHE A 476 16.50 -21.02 -16.87
N LYS A 477 17.12 -21.56 -17.92
CA LYS A 477 18.00 -20.80 -18.82
C LYS A 477 17.16 -20.07 -19.86
N ASN A 478 16.68 -18.88 -19.48
CA ASN A 478 15.89 -18.03 -20.37
C ASN A 478 16.80 -17.23 -21.32
N SER A 479 16.66 -17.46 -22.64
CA SER A 479 17.36 -16.73 -23.71
C SER A 479 16.46 -15.78 -24.51
N ILE A 480 15.24 -15.53 -24.04
CA ILE A 480 14.23 -14.70 -24.73
C ILE A 480 14.69 -13.24 -24.76
N ARG A 481 14.67 -12.65 -25.94
CA ARG A 481 15.01 -11.24 -26.23
C ARG A 481 13.84 -10.56 -26.92
N SER A 482 13.76 -9.23 -26.80
CA SER A 482 12.85 -8.44 -27.60
C SER A 482 13.25 -8.53 -29.08
N ILE A 483 12.26 -8.66 -29.96
CA ILE A 483 12.45 -8.48 -31.40
C ILE A 483 11.93 -7.07 -31.69
N GLU A 484 12.84 -6.11 -31.77
CA GLU A 484 12.48 -4.69 -31.92
C GLU A 484 12.07 -4.37 -33.36
N ASP A 485 12.73 -4.99 -34.34
CA ASP A 485 12.42 -4.88 -35.77
C ASP A 485 11.44 -5.99 -36.20
N TYR A 486 10.32 -6.15 -35.47
CA TYR A 486 9.32 -7.16 -35.79
C TYR A 486 8.45 -6.73 -36.98
N GLU A 487 8.49 -7.51 -38.06
CA GLU A 487 7.52 -7.44 -39.17
C GLU A 487 6.76 -8.78 -39.25
N GLU A 488 5.43 -8.73 -39.40
CA GLU A 488 4.55 -9.92 -39.38
C GLU A 488 4.74 -10.87 -40.58
N GLY A 489 5.42 -10.40 -41.63
CA GLY A 489 5.67 -11.15 -42.87
C GLY A 489 4.56 -11.01 -43.91
#